data_AF-A0A524EEZ0-F1
#
_entry.id   AF-A0A524EEZ0-F1
#
_cell.length_a   1.000
_cell.length_b   1.000
_cell.length_c   1.000
_cell.angle_alpha   90.00
_cell.angle_beta   90.00
_cell.angle_gamma   90.00
#
_symmetry.space_group_name_H-M   'P 1'
#
loop_
_entity.id
_entity.type
_entity.pdbx_description
1 polymer ?
#
loop_
_entity_poly.entity_id
_entity_poly.type
_entity_poly.pdbx_seq_one_letter_code
_entity_poly.pdbx_strand_id
1 'polypeptide(L)'
;MTTKEIKLSKTLENGIGFSCKMCGDCCRGFDEGEVYLYLDDVIKLADFLNFKGKSGLKKFAKKYLKIVDHTFYYKDPDSQMGKNYKIKALGFKFEGEDEHCHFLVGNKCTVHEARPFQCRCFPFWQMMVESRKNFVDYSKKCPGLKNSLENEGKYYSREEVINWAQKEYEMEEKYFLELKNNDFNINKVYDFLD
;
A
#
# COMPACT_ATOMS: atom_id res chain seq x y z
N MET A 1 -16.33 3.51 -16.38
CA MET A 1 -15.44 3.11 -15.28
C MET A 1 -16.04 1.86 -14.65
N THR A 2 -15.43 0.70 -14.86
CA THR A 2 -15.85 -0.54 -14.20
C THR A 2 -15.20 -0.57 -12.83
N THR A 3 -15.76 0.18 -11.87
CA THR A 3 -15.40 -0.01 -10.46
C THR A 3 -15.81 -1.42 -10.07
N LYS A 4 -14.82 -2.28 -9.82
CA LYS A 4 -15.04 -3.62 -9.28
C LYS A 4 -15.77 -3.46 -7.94
N GLU A 5 -16.95 -4.03 -7.81
CA GLU A 5 -17.68 -4.00 -6.54
C GLU A 5 -16.86 -4.73 -5.48
N ILE A 6 -16.44 -4.01 -4.43
CA ILE A 6 -15.67 -4.61 -3.32
C ILE A 6 -16.60 -5.49 -2.50
N LYS A 7 -16.36 -6.80 -2.55
CA LYS A 7 -17.14 -7.79 -1.80
C LYS A 7 -16.51 -8.02 -0.44
N LEU A 8 -17.10 -7.46 0.62
CA LEU A 8 -16.64 -7.68 1.99
C LEU A 8 -16.75 -9.15 2.40
N SER A 9 -15.75 -9.63 3.14
CA SER A 9 -15.85 -10.90 3.86
C SER A 9 -16.76 -10.77 5.08
N LYS A 10 -17.29 -11.91 5.57
CA LYS A 10 -18.20 -11.96 6.73
C LYS A 10 -17.68 -11.25 7.98
N THR A 11 -16.35 -11.21 8.17
CA THR A 11 -15.71 -10.53 9.31
C THR A 11 -15.92 -9.02 9.27
N LEU A 12 -16.09 -8.43 8.10
CA LEU A 12 -16.10 -6.98 7.88
C LEU A 12 -17.47 -6.44 7.45
N GLU A 13 -18.48 -7.31 7.27
CA GLU A 13 -19.82 -6.94 6.79
C GLU A 13 -20.50 -5.84 7.62
N ASN A 14 -20.19 -5.78 8.92
CA ASN A 14 -20.74 -4.82 9.86
C ASN A 14 -19.74 -3.71 10.24
N GLY A 15 -18.55 -3.65 9.64
CA GLY A 15 -17.45 -2.81 10.12
C GLY A 15 -16.56 -3.54 11.12
N ILE A 16 -15.51 -2.85 11.61
CA ILE A 16 -14.52 -3.43 12.51
C ILE A 16 -13.76 -2.37 13.33
N GLY A 17 -13.40 -2.68 14.56
CA GLY A 17 -12.44 -1.95 15.38
C GLY A 17 -11.01 -2.26 14.94
N PHE A 18 -10.18 -1.24 14.74
CA PHE A 18 -8.74 -1.42 14.52
C PHE A 18 -7.95 -0.22 15.02
N SER A 19 -6.78 -0.48 15.60
CA SER A 19 -5.77 0.55 15.83
C SER A 19 -4.37 -0.06 15.75
N CYS A 20 -3.48 0.63 15.03
CA CYS A 20 -2.08 0.25 15.00
C CYS A 20 -1.50 0.34 16.41
N LYS A 21 -0.90 -0.75 16.89
CA LYS A 21 -0.25 -0.81 18.21
C LYS A 21 1.20 -0.34 18.18
N MET A 22 1.69 0.12 17.03
CA MET A 22 3.10 0.45 16.78
C MET A 22 4.05 -0.67 17.24
N CYS A 23 3.69 -1.93 16.97
CA CYS A 23 4.50 -3.10 17.34
C CYS A 23 5.74 -3.27 16.47
N GLY A 24 5.73 -2.75 15.24
CA GLY A 24 6.82 -2.89 14.27
C GLY A 24 6.72 -4.14 13.40
N ASP A 25 5.78 -5.05 13.66
CA ASP A 25 5.67 -6.34 12.94
C ASP A 25 5.47 -6.17 11.43
N CYS A 26 4.55 -5.29 11.00
CA CYS A 26 4.33 -5.02 9.57
C CYS A 26 5.44 -4.18 8.91
N CYS A 27 6.44 -3.76 9.68
CA CYS A 27 7.59 -3.01 9.19
C CYS A 27 8.84 -3.90 9.06
N ARG A 28 8.74 -5.22 9.30
CA ARG A 28 9.82 -6.21 9.21
C ARG A 28 9.39 -7.40 8.37
N GLY A 29 10.37 -8.05 7.73
CA GLY A 29 10.20 -9.33 7.04
C GLY A 29 9.38 -9.22 5.77
N PHE A 30 9.99 -9.58 4.63
CA PHE A 30 9.36 -9.43 3.33
C PHE A 30 8.65 -10.68 2.81
N ASP A 31 8.33 -11.62 3.69
CA ASP A 31 7.70 -12.88 3.30
C ASP A 31 6.25 -12.71 2.79
N GLU A 32 5.66 -11.51 2.94
CA GLU A 32 4.25 -11.23 2.65
C GLU A 32 4.00 -10.22 1.51
N GLY A 33 5.06 -9.70 0.88
CA GLY A 33 4.97 -8.88 -0.33
C GLY A 33 5.45 -7.43 -0.17
N GLU A 34 5.19 -6.62 -1.21
CA GLU A 34 5.75 -5.27 -1.34
C GLU A 34 4.92 -4.15 -0.73
N VAL A 35 5.62 -3.14 -0.20
CA VAL A 35 5.04 -1.83 0.09
C VAL A 35 5.26 -0.94 -1.11
N TYR A 36 4.22 -0.81 -1.93
CA TYR A 36 4.19 0.05 -3.11
C TYR A 36 3.98 1.51 -2.73
N LEU A 37 4.60 2.38 -3.51
CA LEU A 37 4.48 3.83 -3.39
C LEU A 37 4.12 4.44 -4.73
N TYR A 38 3.13 5.32 -4.72
CA TYR A 38 2.80 6.15 -5.88
C TYR A 38 3.32 7.57 -5.68
N LEU A 39 3.22 8.41 -6.72
CA LEU A 39 3.83 9.76 -6.74
C LEU A 39 3.48 10.58 -5.49
N ASP A 40 2.21 10.58 -5.09
CA ASP A 40 1.72 11.34 -3.93
C ASP A 40 2.34 10.84 -2.62
N ASP A 41 2.57 9.53 -2.48
CA ASP A 41 3.25 8.97 -1.30
C ASP A 41 4.73 9.34 -1.28
N VAL A 42 5.40 9.30 -2.44
CA VAL A 42 6.81 9.70 -2.58
C VAL A 42 6.99 11.17 -2.22
N ILE A 43 6.16 12.06 -2.78
CA ILE A 43 6.21 13.50 -2.49
C ILE A 43 5.96 13.74 -1.00
N LYS A 44 4.90 13.15 -0.44
CA LYS A 44 4.56 13.33 0.98
C LYS A 44 5.68 12.90 1.92
N LEU A 45 6.28 11.74 1.68
CA LEU A 45 7.38 11.23 2.50
C LEU A 45 8.66 12.05 2.32
N ALA A 46 9.01 12.38 1.08
CA ALA A 46 10.16 13.23 0.80
C ALA A 46 10.04 14.59 1.50
N ASP A 47 8.86 15.22 1.42
CA ASP A 47 8.60 16.48 2.08
C ASP A 47 8.67 16.40 3.60
N PHE A 48 8.08 15.35 4.20
CA PHE A 48 8.14 15.09 5.64
C PHE A 48 9.58 14.93 6.13
N LEU A 49 10.44 14.31 5.30
CA LEU A 49 11.85 14.08 5.59
C LEU A 49 12.77 15.21 5.11
N ASN A 50 12.20 16.34 4.68
CA ASN A 50 12.93 17.52 4.19
C ASN A 50 13.78 17.31 2.94
N PHE A 51 13.44 16.34 2.09
CA PHE A 51 13.96 16.25 0.73
C PHE A 51 13.18 17.20 -0.19
N LYS A 52 13.78 18.35 -0.53
CA LYS A 52 13.09 19.39 -1.30
C LYS A 52 13.47 19.41 -2.79
N GLY A 53 12.46 19.67 -3.62
CA GLY A 53 12.60 19.79 -5.07
C GLY A 53 13.03 18.51 -5.77
N LYS A 54 13.30 18.61 -7.08
CA LYS A 54 13.66 17.47 -7.93
C LYS A 54 14.94 16.75 -7.46
N SER A 55 15.96 17.50 -7.05
CA SER A 55 17.20 16.90 -6.53
C SER A 55 16.99 16.19 -5.18
N GLY A 56 16.09 16.70 -4.33
CA GLY A 56 15.65 16.04 -3.12
C GLY A 56 14.93 14.73 -3.41
N LEU A 57 13.96 14.72 -4.32
CA LEU A 57 13.24 13.52 -4.75
C LEU A 57 14.18 12.46 -5.31
N LYS A 58 15.16 12.85 -6.13
CA LYS A 58 16.18 11.92 -6.64
C LYS A 58 17.01 11.28 -5.51
N LYS A 59 17.43 12.07 -4.51
CA LYS A 59 18.14 11.56 -3.33
C LYS A 59 17.25 10.63 -2.49
N PHE A 60 15.99 11.00 -2.28
CA PHE A 60 15.01 10.18 -1.57
C PHE A 60 14.80 8.84 -2.28
N ALA A 61 14.52 8.86 -3.60
CA ALA A 61 14.30 7.66 -4.40
C ALA A 61 15.52 6.73 -4.38
N LYS A 62 16.72 7.28 -4.58
CA LYS A 62 17.97 6.50 -4.53
C LYS A 62 18.15 5.82 -3.16
N LYS A 63 17.82 6.51 -2.07
CA LYS A 63 18.02 5.99 -0.71
C LYS A 63 16.95 4.98 -0.31
N TYR A 64 15.67 5.26 -0.55
CA TYR A 64 14.56 4.56 0.08
C TYR A 64 13.69 3.74 -0.87
N LEU A 65 13.83 3.89 -2.19
CA LEU A 65 12.96 3.22 -3.16
C LEU A 65 13.73 2.25 -4.04
N LYS A 66 13.06 1.17 -4.44
CA LYS A 66 13.48 0.23 -5.49
C LYS A 66 12.39 0.14 -6.56
N ILE A 67 12.79 -0.22 -7.77
CA ILE A 67 11.84 -0.58 -8.83
C ILE A 67 11.57 -2.08 -8.71
N VAL A 68 10.31 -2.46 -8.67
CA VAL A 68 9.86 -3.84 -8.49
C VAL A 68 8.87 -4.24 -9.57
N ASP A 69 8.77 -5.54 -9.83
CA ASP A 69 7.74 -6.09 -10.70
C ASP A 69 6.42 -6.16 -9.95
N HIS A 70 5.35 -5.71 -10.60
CA HIS A 70 4.00 -5.73 -10.07
C HIS A 70 3.03 -6.26 -11.13
N THR A 71 1.98 -6.95 -10.68
CA THR A 71 0.92 -7.45 -11.56
C THR A 71 -0.38 -6.75 -11.23
N PHE A 72 -0.92 -6.02 -12.20
CA PHE A 72 -2.18 -5.31 -12.05
C PHE A 72 -3.24 -5.89 -12.99
N TYR A 73 -4.42 -6.22 -12.46
CA TYR A 73 -5.56 -6.63 -13.27
C TYR A 73 -6.31 -5.40 -13.77
N TYR A 74 -6.43 -5.26 -15.09
CA TYR A 74 -7.19 -4.17 -15.68
C TYR A 74 -8.05 -4.67 -16.84
N LYS A 75 -9.27 -4.13 -16.93
CA LYS A 75 -10.18 -4.35 -18.05
C LYS A 75 -10.31 -3.05 -18.83
N ASP A 76 -9.73 -3.01 -20.02
CA ASP A 76 -9.90 -1.90 -20.94
C ASP A 76 -11.38 -1.70 -21.28
N PRO A 77 -11.87 -0.45 -21.37
CA PRO A 77 -13.28 -0.17 -21.68
C PRO A 77 -13.77 -0.83 -22.98
N ASP A 78 -12.89 -0.89 -23.98
CA ASP A 78 -13.20 -1.46 -25.31
C ASP A 78 -12.97 -2.98 -25.38
N SER A 79 -12.49 -3.59 -24.29
CA SER A 79 -12.22 -5.04 -24.24
C SER A 79 -13.38 -5.81 -23.61
N GLN A 80 -13.69 -6.97 -24.18
CA GLN A 80 -14.66 -7.89 -23.59
C GLN A 80 -14.14 -8.50 -22.27
N MET A 81 -12.82 -8.70 -22.16
CA MET A 81 -12.18 -9.37 -21.03
C MET A 81 -11.06 -8.51 -20.44
N GLY A 82 -10.95 -8.50 -19.10
CA GLY A 82 -9.78 -7.95 -18.43
C GLY A 82 -8.62 -8.94 -18.40
N LYS A 83 -7.41 -8.43 -18.22
CA LYS A 83 -6.19 -9.23 -18.15
C LYS A 83 -5.21 -8.68 -17.12
N ASN A 84 -4.25 -9.52 -16.75
CA ASN A 84 -3.14 -9.15 -15.88
C ASN A 84 -2.03 -8.48 -16.72
N TYR A 85 -1.59 -7.30 -16.27
CA TYR A 85 -0.48 -6.55 -16.82
C TYR A 85 0.72 -6.67 -15.89
N LYS A 86 1.88 -7.06 -16.43
CA LYS A 86 3.16 -6.97 -15.72
C LYS A 86 3.71 -5.56 -15.91
N ILE A 87 3.81 -4.81 -14.82
CA ILE A 87 4.28 -3.42 -14.82
C ILE A 87 5.44 -3.28 -13.84
N LYS A 88 6.23 -2.21 -14.00
CA LYS A 88 7.17 -1.77 -12.98
C LYS A 88 6.43 -0.84 -12.01
N ALA A 89 6.77 -0.91 -10.73
CA ALA A 89 6.26 -0.01 -9.69
C ALA A 89 7.40 0.40 -8.74
N LEU A 90 7.18 1.44 -7.94
CA LEU A 90 8.09 1.80 -6.84
C LEU A 90 7.70 1.02 -5.59
N GLY A 91 8.68 0.34 -4.99
CA GLY A 91 8.56 -0.29 -3.68
C GLY A 91 9.57 0.29 -2.69
N PHE A 92 9.32 0.17 -1.39
CA PHE A 92 10.32 0.51 -0.39
C PHE A 92 11.54 -0.41 -0.47
N LYS A 93 12.73 0.15 -0.27
CA LYS A 93 13.92 -0.60 0.14
C LYS A 93 13.78 -0.97 1.62
N PHE A 94 14.18 -2.18 1.93
CA PHE A 94 14.31 -2.70 3.29
C PHE A 94 15.80 -2.95 3.56
N GLU A 95 16.21 -2.90 4.82
CA GLU A 95 17.60 -3.05 5.24
C GLU A 95 17.74 -3.99 6.43
N GLY A 96 18.99 -4.39 6.72
CA GLY A 96 19.30 -5.31 7.80
C GLY A 96 19.02 -6.78 7.45
N GLU A 97 19.43 -7.67 8.35
CA GLU A 97 19.24 -9.13 8.19
C GLU A 97 17.78 -9.55 8.34
N ASP A 98 16.97 -8.76 9.04
CA ASP A 98 15.54 -8.99 9.27
C ASP A 98 14.63 -8.23 8.27
N GLU A 99 15.23 -7.67 7.21
CA GLU A 99 14.55 -6.92 6.15
C GLU A 99 13.53 -5.91 6.71
N HIS A 100 14.00 -4.97 7.53
CA HIS A 100 13.14 -3.96 8.14
C HIS A 100 13.10 -2.66 7.34
N CYS A 101 11.99 -1.93 7.49
CA CYS A 101 11.80 -0.63 6.87
C CYS A 101 12.80 0.37 7.46
N HIS A 102 13.45 1.19 6.62
CA HIS A 102 14.36 2.26 7.01
C HIS A 102 13.81 3.25 8.08
N PHE A 103 12.49 3.33 8.22
CA PHE A 103 11.83 4.23 9.15
C PHE A 103 11.42 3.54 10.47
N LEU A 104 11.85 2.31 10.72
CA LEU A 104 11.58 1.59 11.96
C LEU A 104 12.74 1.77 12.95
N VAL A 105 12.56 2.63 13.96
CA VAL A 105 13.57 2.89 14.99
C VAL A 105 13.00 2.53 16.36
N GLY A 106 13.67 1.63 17.09
CA GLY A 106 13.20 1.16 18.40
C GLY A 106 11.78 0.60 18.37
N ASN A 107 11.44 -0.17 17.32
CA ASN A 107 10.11 -0.71 17.01
C ASN A 107 9.02 0.33 16.72
N LYS A 108 9.38 1.61 16.54
CA LYS A 108 8.43 2.67 16.20
C LYS A 108 8.67 3.19 14.79
N CYS A 109 7.59 3.33 14.04
CA CYS A 109 7.60 4.01 12.74
C CYS A 109 7.83 5.50 12.95
N THR A 110 8.97 6.02 12.51
CA THR A 110 9.35 7.43 12.65
C THR A 110 8.59 8.36 11.69
N VAL A 111 7.96 7.79 10.67
CA VAL A 111 7.17 8.52 9.66
C VAL A 111 5.67 8.21 9.75
N HIS A 112 5.14 7.82 10.92
CA HIS A 112 3.76 7.32 11.03
C HIS A 112 2.69 8.26 10.44
N GLU A 113 2.87 9.58 10.58
CA GLU A 113 1.96 10.60 10.01
C GLU A 113 2.10 10.76 8.49
N ALA A 114 3.28 10.43 7.95
CA ALA A 114 3.62 10.52 6.53
C ALA A 114 3.61 9.18 5.79
N ARG A 115 3.42 8.06 6.50
CA ARG A 115 3.47 6.69 5.98
C ARG A 115 2.67 6.55 4.68
N PRO A 116 3.13 5.78 3.68
CA PRO A 116 2.48 5.70 2.37
C PRO A 116 1.08 5.10 2.46
N PHE A 117 0.27 5.23 1.40
CA PHE A 117 -1.13 4.83 1.43
C PHE A 117 -1.32 3.37 1.85
N GLN A 118 -0.55 2.44 1.30
CA GLN A 118 -0.66 1.03 1.65
C GLN A 118 -0.45 0.80 3.16
N CYS A 119 0.53 1.48 3.79
CA CYS A 119 0.73 1.42 5.25
C CYS A 119 -0.40 2.10 6.07
N ARG A 120 -1.09 3.10 5.50
CA ARG A 120 -2.27 3.73 6.13
C ARG A 120 -3.52 2.86 5.98
N CYS A 121 -3.63 2.18 4.85
CA CYS A 121 -4.79 1.39 4.45
C CYS A 121 -4.91 0.11 5.27
N PHE A 122 -3.81 -0.45 5.79
CA PHE A 122 -3.86 -1.65 6.64
C PHE A 122 -4.84 -1.47 7.82
N PRO A 123 -5.79 -2.41 8.06
CA PRO A 123 -5.91 -3.75 7.47
C PRO A 123 -6.96 -3.86 6.35
N PHE A 124 -7.21 -2.78 5.61
CA PHE A 124 -8.27 -2.68 4.60
C PHE A 124 -7.80 -2.83 3.16
N TRP A 125 -6.66 -3.49 2.92
CA TRP A 125 -6.27 -3.89 1.57
C TRP A 125 -7.34 -4.82 0.98
N GLN A 126 -7.61 -4.73 -0.32
CA GLN A 126 -8.65 -5.54 -0.98
C GLN A 126 -8.49 -7.03 -0.68
N MET A 127 -7.26 -7.54 -0.73
CA MET A 127 -6.98 -8.94 -0.47
C MET A 127 -7.34 -9.39 0.96
N MET A 128 -7.32 -8.49 1.93
CA MET A 128 -7.76 -8.78 3.31
C MET A 128 -9.25 -8.56 3.48
N VAL A 129 -9.79 -7.53 2.81
CA VAL A 129 -11.20 -7.17 2.90
C VAL A 129 -12.09 -8.24 2.28
N GLU A 130 -11.70 -8.76 1.11
CA GLU A 130 -12.44 -9.77 0.36
C GLU A 130 -12.24 -11.20 0.91
N SER A 131 -11.20 -11.45 1.72
CA SER A 131 -10.83 -12.77 2.19
C SER A 131 -10.70 -12.85 3.71
N ARG A 132 -11.70 -13.48 4.35
CA ARG A 132 -11.66 -13.82 5.78
C ARG A 132 -10.41 -14.62 6.15
N LYS A 133 -9.98 -15.53 5.26
CA LYS A 133 -8.78 -16.33 5.48
C LYS A 133 -7.54 -15.44 5.61
N ASN A 134 -7.34 -14.52 4.67
CA ASN A 134 -6.21 -13.60 4.71
C ASN A 134 -6.27 -12.74 5.97
N PHE A 135 -7.44 -12.18 6.29
CA PHE A 135 -7.61 -11.39 7.51
C PHE A 135 -7.19 -12.15 8.79
N VAL A 136 -7.63 -13.41 8.93
CA VAL A 136 -7.29 -14.26 10.09
C VAL A 136 -5.82 -14.70 10.07
N ASP A 137 -5.23 -14.91 8.91
CA ASP A 137 -3.81 -15.28 8.83
C ASP A 137 -2.90 -14.11 9.23
N TYR A 138 -3.21 -12.89 8.78
CA TYR A 138 -2.49 -11.68 9.19
C TYR A 138 -2.70 -11.33 10.67
N SER A 139 -3.87 -11.65 11.25
CA SER A 139 -4.13 -11.37 12.67
C SER A 139 -3.22 -12.18 13.62
N LYS A 140 -2.65 -13.30 13.15
CA LYS A 140 -1.66 -14.08 13.91
C LYS A 140 -0.34 -13.34 14.10
N LYS A 141 -0.02 -12.39 13.21
CA LYS A 141 1.25 -11.65 13.17
C LYS A 141 1.13 -10.20 13.61
N CYS A 142 -0.09 -9.68 13.75
CA CYS A 142 -0.33 -8.29 14.15
C CYS A 142 -1.23 -8.23 15.40
N PRO A 143 -0.73 -7.77 16.56
CA PRO A 143 -1.55 -7.66 17.78
C PRO A 143 -2.72 -6.69 17.63
N GLY A 144 -2.57 -5.62 16.84
CA GLY A 144 -3.69 -4.71 16.55
C GLY A 144 -4.82 -5.40 15.78
N LEU A 145 -4.47 -6.21 14.79
CA LEU A 145 -5.44 -6.96 14.00
C LEU A 145 -6.02 -8.17 14.76
N LYS A 146 -5.25 -8.76 15.67
CA LYS A 146 -5.76 -9.77 16.61
C LYS A 146 -6.88 -9.20 17.47
N ASN A 147 -6.66 -8.02 18.05
CA ASN A 147 -7.66 -7.33 18.87
C ASN A 147 -8.89 -6.91 18.06
N SER A 148 -8.75 -6.67 16.76
CA SER A 148 -9.88 -6.41 15.85
C SER A 148 -10.89 -7.56 15.78
N LEU A 149 -10.49 -8.81 16.07
CA LEU A 149 -11.42 -9.94 16.11
C LEU A 149 -12.45 -9.83 17.24
N GLU A 150 -12.13 -9.05 18.27
CA GLU A 150 -13.00 -8.70 19.39
C GLU A 150 -13.54 -7.26 19.26
N ASN A 151 -13.39 -6.67 18.07
CA ASN A 151 -13.84 -5.33 17.70
C ASN A 151 -13.20 -4.18 18.50
N GLU A 152 -11.98 -4.38 19.02
CA GLU A 152 -11.26 -3.35 19.77
C GLU A 152 -10.56 -2.32 18.87
N GLY A 153 -10.39 -1.10 19.39
CA GLY A 153 -9.70 0.00 18.74
C GLY A 153 -10.66 1.03 18.14
N LYS A 154 -10.13 1.93 17.32
CA LYS A 154 -10.96 2.88 16.55
C LYS A 154 -11.90 2.08 15.65
N TYR A 155 -13.19 2.35 15.77
CA TYR A 155 -14.19 1.72 14.93
C TYR A 155 -14.18 2.32 13.50
N TYR A 156 -14.26 1.43 12.52
CA TYR A 156 -14.46 1.74 11.11
C TYR A 156 -15.76 1.09 10.66
N SER A 157 -16.69 1.89 10.16
CA SER A 157 -17.94 1.43 9.59
C SER A 157 -17.70 0.60 8.32
N ARG A 158 -18.71 -0.18 7.92
CA ARG A 158 -18.74 -0.90 6.64
C ARG A 158 -18.37 0.02 5.46
N GLU A 159 -18.93 1.22 5.43
CA GLU A 159 -18.69 2.19 4.37
C GLU A 159 -17.23 2.67 4.37
N GLU A 160 -16.67 2.98 5.54
CA GLU A 160 -15.25 3.35 5.64
C GLU A 160 -14.32 2.24 5.16
N VAL A 161 -14.60 0.98 5.51
CA VAL A 161 -13.81 -0.17 5.05
C VAL A 161 -13.84 -0.28 3.52
N ILE A 162 -15.04 -0.16 2.91
CA ILE A 162 -15.18 -0.17 1.45
C ILE A 162 -14.41 0.99 0.83
N ASN A 163 -14.53 2.20 1.39
CA ASN A 163 -13.86 3.39 0.85
C ASN A 163 -12.33 3.27 0.89
N TRP A 164 -11.75 2.66 1.93
CA TRP A 164 -10.31 2.39 1.96
C TRP A 164 -9.87 1.40 0.89
N ALA A 165 -10.57 0.26 0.76
CA ALA A 165 -10.26 -0.78 -0.23
C ALA A 165 -10.46 -0.29 -1.68
N GLN A 166 -11.48 0.53 -1.90
CA GLN A 166 -11.77 1.16 -3.19
C GLN A 166 -10.69 2.18 -3.55
N LYS A 167 -10.27 3.01 -2.60
CA LYS A 167 -9.21 4.00 -2.82
C LYS A 167 -7.85 3.36 -3.12
N GLU A 168 -7.57 2.17 -2.57
CA GLU A 168 -6.42 1.37 -3.00
C GLU A 168 -6.48 1.12 -4.50
N TYR A 169 -7.60 0.56 -5.00
CA TYR A 169 -7.79 0.29 -6.44
C TYR A 169 -7.55 1.53 -7.30
N GLU A 170 -8.19 2.65 -6.91
CA GLU A 170 -8.17 3.89 -7.68
C GLU A 170 -6.75 4.45 -7.79
N MET A 171 -5.95 4.30 -6.74
CA MET A 171 -4.55 4.70 -6.77
C MET A 171 -3.73 3.82 -7.72
N GLU A 172 -3.92 2.50 -7.67
CA GLU A 172 -3.23 1.58 -8.58
C GLU A 172 -3.67 1.77 -10.04
N GLU A 173 -4.97 1.96 -10.28
CA GLU A 173 -5.56 2.20 -11.60
C GLU A 173 -5.06 3.52 -12.18
N LYS A 174 -5.07 4.61 -11.40
CA LYS A 174 -4.52 5.90 -11.81
C LYS A 174 -3.05 5.76 -12.22
N TYR A 175 -2.26 5.04 -11.42
CA TYR A 175 -0.85 4.78 -11.74
C TYR A 175 -0.69 3.94 -13.02
N PHE A 176 -1.48 2.87 -13.16
CA PHE A 176 -1.45 2.01 -14.32
C PHE A 176 -1.78 2.78 -15.61
N LEU A 177 -2.80 3.63 -15.59
CA LEU A 177 -3.17 4.47 -16.71
C LEU A 177 -2.06 5.47 -17.06
N GLU A 178 -1.43 6.07 -16.06
CA GLU A 178 -0.29 6.96 -16.26
C GLU A 178 0.90 6.24 -16.92
N LEU A 179 1.23 5.03 -16.45
CA LEU A 179 2.24 4.18 -17.09
C LEU A 179 1.85 3.85 -18.53
N LYS A 180 0.60 3.44 -18.77
CA LYS A 180 0.11 3.08 -20.10
C LYS A 180 0.22 4.25 -21.08
N ASN A 181 -0.10 5.47 -20.64
CA ASN A 181 0.05 6.69 -21.44
C ASN A 181 1.52 7.02 -21.75
N ASN A 182 2.45 6.47 -20.98
CA ASN A 182 3.89 6.66 -21.11
C ASN A 182 4.61 5.40 -21.65
N ASP A 183 3.91 4.56 -22.42
CA ASP A 183 4.44 3.32 -23.03
C ASP A 183 5.06 2.35 -22.01
N PHE A 184 4.51 2.31 -20.80
CA PHE A 184 5.01 1.55 -19.65
C PHE A 184 6.46 1.92 -19.23
N ASN A 185 6.93 3.12 -19.59
CA ASN A 185 8.22 3.62 -19.16
C ASN A 185 8.10 4.36 -17.81
N ILE A 186 8.57 3.71 -16.75
CA ILE A 186 8.52 4.24 -15.38
C ILE A 186 9.31 5.56 -15.20
N ASN A 187 10.37 5.79 -15.97
CA ASN A 187 11.16 7.03 -15.87
C ASN A 187 10.42 8.23 -16.46
N LYS A 188 9.52 8.02 -17.43
CA LYS A 188 8.62 9.07 -17.93
C LYS A 188 7.57 9.46 -16.89
N VAL A 189 7.13 8.51 -16.06
CA VAL A 189 6.18 8.76 -14.96
C VAL A 189 6.85 9.42 -13.76
N TYR A 190 8.09 9.03 -13.48
CA TYR A 190 8.88 9.54 -12.35
C TYR A 190 10.19 10.15 -12.85
N ASP A 191 10.13 11.43 -13.22
CA ASP A 191 11.24 12.18 -13.81
C ASP A 191 12.46 12.39 -12.89
N PHE A 192 12.35 11.96 -11.62
CA PHE A 192 13.41 11.98 -10.61
C PHE A 192 14.19 10.65 -10.52
N LEU A 193 13.81 9.63 -11.29
CA LEU A 193 14.53 8.36 -11.36
C LEU A 193 15.76 8.41 -12.29
N ASP A 194 15.75 9.32 -13.27
CA ASP A 194 16.88 9.61 -14.18
C ASP A 194 17.99 10.39 -13.45
#